data_AF-A0AAN5CDT3-F1
#
_entry.id   AF-A0AAN5CDT3-F1
#
_cell.length_a   1.000
_cell.length_b   1.000
_cell.length_c   1.000
_cell.angle_alpha   90.00
_cell.angle_beta   90.00
_cell.angle_gamma   90.00
#
_symmetry.space_group_name_H-M   'P 1'
#
loop_
_entity.id
_entity.type
_entity.pdbx_description
1 polymer ?
#
loop_
_entity_poly.entity_id
_entity_poly.type
_entity_poly.pdbx_seq_one_letter_code
_entity_poly.pdbx_strand_id
1 'polypeptide(L)'
;MTIVVRAVEFAREVVQTKLEIPHKDERKLSTSLCLLGSFMLYLMYSSAFAGNASSTVRKPPETMSAMVAQLQSGEATMVLSDNFFGPETVMELFGREQSDISNLLIVPDLQQLTEMLCSSTPQKPVYTYSVLFNIFSSNSTRSAIKCQLKTVNSKDSDYIDKNLQSLAGITLETPYPVTFYFSRRRFINRQVKSFNKIIEKMYDLEKMDGLWWRRFTGKAKQTFTSSSETSESAFVPLPISAYNAIFIIAGVLLAVSVLVFLAEQTRWKYVNPHTY
;
A
#
# COMPACT_ATOMS: atom_id res chain seq x y z
N MET A 1 -7.88 -49.74 -20.16
CA MET A 1 -7.57 -49.63 -18.71
C MET A 1 -6.60 -50.73 -18.24
N THR A 2 -6.74 -51.96 -18.73
CA THR A 2 -5.87 -53.13 -18.44
C THR A 2 -4.39 -52.98 -18.87
N ILE A 3 -4.11 -52.23 -19.94
CA ILE A 3 -2.73 -52.06 -20.45
C ILE A 3 -1.91 -51.13 -19.55
N VAL A 4 -2.54 -50.07 -19.01
CA VAL A 4 -1.86 -49.11 -18.11
C VAL A 4 -1.55 -49.77 -16.76
N VAL A 5 -2.46 -50.60 -16.25
CA VAL A 5 -2.25 -51.34 -15.00
C VAL A 5 -1.06 -52.32 -15.14
N ARG A 6 -0.97 -53.05 -16.26
CA ARG A 6 0.16 -53.95 -16.52
C ARG A 6 1.48 -53.23 -16.73
N ALA A 7 1.48 -52.05 -17.37
CA ALA A 7 2.67 -51.24 -17.53
C ALA A 7 3.20 -50.70 -16.18
N VAL A 8 2.29 -50.34 -15.27
CA VAL A 8 2.64 -49.90 -13.92
C VAL A 8 3.15 -51.06 -13.06
N GLU A 9 2.56 -52.24 -13.17
CA GLU A 9 3.05 -53.46 -12.48
C GLU A 9 4.43 -53.87 -12.97
N PHE A 10 4.68 -53.83 -14.28
CA PHE A 10 5.99 -54.15 -14.85
C PHE A 10 7.07 -53.12 -14.45
N ALA A 11 6.75 -51.82 -14.50
CA ALA A 11 7.66 -50.78 -14.03
C ALA A 11 7.98 -50.93 -12.54
N ARG A 12 7.01 -51.37 -11.73
CA ARG A 12 7.18 -51.64 -10.30
C ARG A 12 8.13 -52.81 -10.05
N GLU A 13 8.01 -53.91 -10.79
CA GLU A 13 8.90 -55.08 -10.65
C GLU A 13 10.34 -54.75 -11.04
N VAL A 14 10.54 -54.00 -12.13
CA VAL A 14 11.88 -53.60 -12.61
C VAL A 14 12.57 -52.66 -11.63
N VAL A 15 11.83 -51.76 -10.98
CA VAL A 15 12.37 -50.85 -9.96
C VAL A 15 12.67 -51.60 -8.65
N GLN A 16 11.81 -52.55 -8.25
CA GLN A 16 12.01 -53.34 -7.03
C GLN A 16 13.20 -54.29 -7.12
N THR A 17 13.41 -54.92 -8.27
CA THR A 17 14.56 -55.83 -8.49
C THR A 17 15.90 -55.09 -8.54
N LYS A 18 15.92 -53.81 -8.95
CA LYS A 18 17.15 -53.01 -8.98
C LYS A 18 17.50 -52.32 -7.66
N LEU A 19 16.56 -52.16 -6.73
CA LEU A 19 16.77 -51.36 -5.51
C LEU A 19 16.86 -52.18 -4.21
N GLU A 20 16.82 -53.52 -4.27
CA GLU A 20 16.91 -54.43 -3.10
C GLU A 20 16.06 -53.99 -1.89
N ILE A 21 14.84 -53.48 -2.13
CA ILE A 21 13.99 -52.96 -1.06
C ILE A 21 13.27 -54.13 -0.37
N PRO A 22 13.53 -54.41 0.93
CA PRO A 22 12.94 -55.56 1.62
C PRO A 22 11.42 -55.44 1.73
N HIS A 23 10.75 -56.57 1.48
CA HIS A 23 9.30 -56.74 1.43
C HIS A 23 8.69 -56.72 2.85
N LYS A 24 8.61 -55.56 3.48
CA LYS A 24 7.83 -55.38 4.71
C LYS A 24 6.82 -54.25 4.52
N ASP A 25 5.56 -54.63 4.35
CA ASP A 25 4.43 -53.75 3.99
C ASP A 25 4.21 -52.58 4.97
N GLU A 26 4.69 -52.68 6.20
CA GLU A 26 4.69 -51.57 7.18
C GLU A 26 5.44 -50.33 6.70
N ARG A 27 6.45 -50.49 5.83
CA ARG A 27 7.18 -49.34 5.27
C ARG A 27 6.38 -48.58 4.22
N LYS A 28 5.45 -49.21 3.49
CA LYS A 28 4.72 -48.55 2.39
C LYS A 28 3.81 -47.42 2.88
N LEU A 29 3.09 -47.65 3.98
CA LEU A 29 2.22 -46.63 4.60
C LEU A 29 3.04 -45.48 5.19
N SER A 30 4.13 -45.81 5.89
CA SER A 30 5.03 -44.80 6.47
C SER A 30 5.69 -43.95 5.37
N THR A 31 6.16 -44.57 4.28
CA THR A 31 6.74 -43.85 3.14
C THR A 31 5.70 -43.00 2.40
N SER A 32 4.45 -43.48 2.22
CA SER A 32 3.41 -42.69 1.57
C SER A 32 2.97 -41.49 2.42
N LEU A 33 2.86 -41.65 3.74
CA LEU A 33 2.58 -40.55 4.66
C LEU A 33 3.73 -39.54 4.72
N CYS A 34 4.98 -39.99 4.73
CA CYS A 34 6.14 -39.11 4.61
C CYS A 34 6.12 -38.32 3.30
N LEU A 35 5.85 -38.97 2.17
CA LEU A 35 5.75 -38.29 0.86
C LEU A 35 4.62 -37.26 0.83
N LEU A 36 3.44 -37.61 1.38
CA LEU A 36 2.32 -36.68 1.51
C LEU A 36 2.70 -35.47 2.38
N GLY A 37 3.35 -35.71 3.52
CA GLY A 37 3.82 -34.67 4.43
C GLY A 37 4.85 -33.74 3.77
N SER A 38 5.85 -34.28 3.08
CA SER A 38 6.84 -33.51 2.33
C SER A 38 6.20 -32.69 1.20
N PHE A 39 5.21 -33.24 0.51
CA PHE A 39 4.46 -32.53 -0.54
C PHE A 39 3.64 -31.36 0.04
N MET A 40 2.97 -31.56 1.18
CA MET A 40 2.25 -30.47 1.86
C MET A 40 3.18 -29.35 2.33
N LEU A 41 4.34 -29.71 2.91
CA LEU A 41 5.35 -28.73 3.31
C LEU A 41 5.89 -27.94 2.10
N TYR A 42 6.12 -28.61 0.98
CA TYR A 42 6.53 -27.96 -0.27
C TYR A 42 5.48 -26.99 -0.80
N LEU A 43 4.19 -27.38 -0.78
CA LEU A 43 3.09 -26.50 -1.19
C LEU A 43 2.93 -25.30 -0.24
N MET A 44 3.04 -25.51 1.07
CA MET A 44 3.03 -24.43 2.05
C MET A 44 4.19 -23.46 1.81
N TYR A 45 5.41 -23.98 1.63
CA TYR A 45 6.59 -23.17 1.34
C TYR A 45 6.43 -22.37 0.03
N SER A 46 5.97 -23.02 -1.05
CA SER A 46 5.73 -22.38 -2.34
C SER A 46 4.67 -21.28 -2.24
N SER A 47 3.60 -21.52 -1.47
CA SER A 47 2.55 -20.52 -1.24
C SER A 47 3.00 -19.32 -0.40
N ALA A 48 3.83 -19.55 0.63
CA ALA A 48 4.44 -18.48 1.42
C ALA A 48 5.42 -17.66 0.58
N PHE A 49 6.21 -18.33 -0.26
CA PHE A 49 7.12 -17.66 -1.19
C PHE A 49 6.36 -16.84 -2.24
N ALA A 50 5.28 -17.37 -2.81
CA ALA A 50 4.41 -16.66 -3.74
C ALA A 50 3.70 -15.47 -3.07
N GLY A 51 3.29 -15.61 -1.80
CA GLY A 51 2.72 -14.52 -1.00
C GLY A 51 3.72 -13.40 -0.74
N ASN A 52 4.97 -13.75 -0.42
CA ASN A 52 6.05 -12.77 -0.27
C ASN A 52 6.40 -12.09 -1.61
N ALA A 53 6.34 -12.83 -2.72
CA ALA A 53 6.54 -12.31 -4.07
C ALA A 53 5.35 -11.48 -4.60
N SER A 54 4.17 -11.63 -4.00
CA SER A 54 2.93 -10.89 -4.32
C SER A 54 2.88 -9.52 -3.63
N SER A 55 3.95 -9.07 -2.98
CA SER A 55 4.07 -7.70 -2.46
C SER A 55 4.10 -6.71 -3.62
N THR A 56 2.91 -6.36 -4.12
CA THR A 56 2.76 -5.25 -5.05
C THR A 56 2.89 -3.97 -4.25
N VAL A 57 4.08 -3.36 -4.30
CA VAL A 57 4.26 -1.98 -3.85
C VAL A 57 3.52 -1.10 -4.84
N ARG A 58 2.23 -0.85 -4.62
CA ARG A 58 1.54 0.27 -5.26
C ARG A 58 2.10 1.51 -4.57
N LYS A 59 3.22 2.02 -5.09
CA LYS A 59 3.79 3.29 -4.64
C LYS A 59 2.71 4.36 -4.88
N PRO A 60 2.36 5.17 -3.87
CA PRO A 60 1.56 6.36 -4.13
C PRO A 60 2.27 7.18 -5.21
N PRO A 61 1.54 7.80 -6.16
CA PRO A 61 2.16 8.55 -7.24
C PRO A 61 3.03 9.64 -6.64
N GLU A 62 4.32 9.54 -6.94
CA GLU A 62 5.29 10.51 -6.47
C GLU A 62 5.22 11.78 -7.31
N THR A 63 4.67 11.76 -8.53
CA THR A 63 4.63 12.90 -9.46
C THR A 63 3.25 13.50 -9.62
N MET A 64 3.22 14.80 -9.97
CA MET A 64 1.99 15.52 -10.30
C MET A 64 1.22 14.87 -11.46
N SER A 65 1.92 14.42 -12.50
CA SER A 65 1.33 13.74 -13.65
C SER A 65 0.59 12.46 -13.28
N ALA A 66 1.18 11.63 -12.41
CA ALA A 66 0.57 10.40 -11.96
C ALA A 66 -0.61 10.66 -11.01
N MET A 67 -0.55 11.70 -10.18
CA MET A 67 -1.69 12.14 -9.37
C MET A 67 -2.87 12.56 -10.25
N VAL A 68 -2.63 13.41 -11.26
CA VAL A 68 -3.67 13.87 -12.19
C VAL A 68 -4.32 12.69 -12.92
N ALA A 69 -3.52 11.74 -13.42
CA ALA A 69 -4.05 10.53 -14.06
C ALA A 69 -5.01 9.74 -13.15
N GLN A 70 -4.71 9.65 -11.84
CA GLN A 70 -5.57 8.96 -10.87
C GLN A 70 -6.84 9.74 -10.53
N LEU A 71 -6.78 11.08 -10.54
CA LEU A 71 -7.95 11.93 -10.33
C LEU A 71 -8.91 11.86 -11.52
N GLN A 72 -8.35 11.86 -12.74
CA GLN A 72 -9.10 11.72 -13.99
C GLN A 72 -9.73 10.33 -14.14
N SER A 73 -9.03 9.26 -13.74
CA SER A 73 -9.56 7.90 -13.77
C SER A 73 -10.62 7.62 -12.69
N GLY A 74 -10.72 8.49 -11.68
CA GLY A 74 -11.59 8.29 -10.52
C GLY A 74 -11.06 7.30 -9.48
N GLU A 75 -9.81 6.85 -9.63
CA GLU A 75 -9.16 5.97 -8.63
C GLU A 75 -8.79 6.75 -7.35
N ALA A 76 -8.56 8.06 -7.46
CA ALA A 76 -8.22 8.93 -6.36
C ALA A 76 -9.36 9.90 -5.99
N THR A 77 -9.38 10.33 -4.73
CA THR A 77 -10.28 11.38 -4.24
C THR A 77 -9.48 12.62 -3.87
N MET A 78 -9.95 13.79 -4.24
CA MET A 78 -9.40 15.06 -3.76
C MET A 78 -10.33 15.67 -2.71
N VAL A 79 -9.75 16.11 -1.60
CA VAL A 79 -10.46 16.79 -0.51
C VAL A 79 -9.87 18.18 -0.33
N LEU A 80 -10.72 19.20 -0.37
CA LEU A 80 -10.34 20.61 -0.19
C LEU A 80 -11.11 21.19 1.00
N SER A 81 -10.47 22.08 1.76
CA SER A 81 -11.15 22.78 2.87
C SER A 81 -12.13 23.84 2.40
N ASP A 82 -11.88 24.42 1.22
CA ASP A 82 -12.66 25.49 0.60
C ASP A 82 -12.60 25.36 -0.92
N ASN A 83 -13.40 26.17 -1.62
CA ASN A 83 -13.32 26.35 -3.09
C ASN A 83 -12.05 27.10 -3.49
N PHE A 84 -10.89 26.51 -3.21
CA PHE A 84 -9.59 27.09 -3.54
C PHE A 84 -9.34 27.05 -5.06
N PHE A 85 -9.90 26.05 -5.72
CA PHE A 85 -9.73 25.84 -7.16
C PHE A 85 -10.84 26.52 -7.94
N GLY A 86 -10.43 27.34 -8.92
CA GLY A 86 -11.32 27.84 -9.94
C GLY A 86 -11.78 26.71 -10.88
N PRO A 87 -12.82 26.96 -11.69
CA PRO A 87 -13.34 25.97 -12.62
C PRO A 87 -12.28 25.50 -13.63
N GLU A 88 -11.36 26.38 -14.02
CA GLU A 88 -10.22 26.05 -14.89
C GLU A 88 -9.30 25.02 -14.24
N THR A 89 -8.91 25.22 -12.98
CA THR A 89 -8.08 24.27 -12.24
C THR A 89 -8.76 22.92 -12.04
N VAL A 90 -10.08 22.93 -11.79
CA VAL A 90 -10.86 21.69 -11.69
C VAL A 90 -10.86 20.95 -13.03
N MET A 91 -11.06 21.65 -14.14
CA MET A 91 -11.01 21.06 -15.48
C MET A 91 -9.63 20.49 -15.79
N GLU A 92 -8.55 21.19 -15.45
CA GLU A 92 -7.17 20.71 -15.66
C GLU A 92 -6.85 19.44 -14.84
N LEU A 93 -7.28 19.39 -13.57
CA LEU A 93 -6.99 18.26 -12.68
C LEU A 93 -7.86 17.02 -12.93
N PHE A 94 -9.11 17.21 -13.33
CA PHE A 94 -10.09 16.11 -13.45
C PHE A 94 -10.54 15.83 -14.89
N GLY A 95 -10.25 16.71 -15.84
CA GLY A 95 -10.65 16.57 -17.24
C GLY A 95 -12.15 16.70 -17.50
N ARG A 96 -12.93 17.19 -16.52
CA ARG A 96 -14.40 17.31 -16.57
C ARG A 96 -14.90 18.45 -15.69
N GLU A 97 -16.14 18.90 -15.92
CA GLU A 97 -16.77 19.97 -15.14
C GLU A 97 -17.07 19.53 -13.71
N GLN A 98 -17.06 20.50 -12.78
CA GLN A 98 -17.21 20.24 -11.33
C GLN A 98 -18.49 19.48 -10.96
N SER A 99 -19.60 19.70 -11.68
CA SER A 99 -20.88 19.01 -11.46
C SER A 99 -20.79 17.49 -11.63
N ASP A 100 -19.86 17.02 -12.47
CA ASP A 100 -19.76 15.60 -12.86
C ASP A 100 -18.70 14.85 -12.04
N ILE A 101 -18.04 15.53 -11.09
CA ILE A 101 -16.94 14.98 -10.31
C ILE A 101 -17.47 14.49 -8.97
N SER A 102 -17.63 13.17 -8.84
CA SER A 102 -17.98 12.52 -7.58
C SER A 102 -16.80 12.35 -6.62
N ASN A 103 -15.57 12.42 -7.13
CA ASN A 103 -14.33 12.23 -6.39
C ASN A 103 -13.64 13.55 -5.95
N LEU A 104 -14.37 14.66 -5.97
CA LEU A 104 -13.95 15.95 -5.42
C LEU A 104 -14.88 16.30 -4.25
N LEU A 105 -14.32 16.40 -3.06
CA LEU A 105 -15.06 16.69 -1.84
C LEU A 105 -14.59 18.02 -1.26
N ILE A 106 -15.53 18.94 -1.04
CA ILE A 106 -15.28 20.20 -0.34
C ILE A 106 -15.76 20.01 1.09
N VAL A 107 -14.83 20.01 2.04
CA VAL A 107 -15.11 19.73 3.45
C VAL A 107 -14.61 20.89 4.31
N PRO A 108 -15.51 21.77 4.78
CA PRO A 108 -15.14 22.96 5.56
C PRO A 108 -14.63 22.61 6.95
N ASP A 109 -15.02 21.45 7.49
CA ASP A 109 -14.50 20.99 8.78
C ASP A 109 -13.09 20.40 8.62
N LEU A 110 -12.11 21.11 9.19
CA LEU A 110 -10.72 20.66 9.22
C LEU A 110 -10.59 19.29 9.89
N GLN A 111 -11.35 18.99 10.95
CA GLN A 111 -11.22 17.70 11.63
C GLN A 111 -11.61 16.55 10.69
N GLN A 112 -12.78 16.65 10.06
CA GLN A 112 -13.24 15.68 9.07
C GLN A 112 -12.26 15.56 7.89
N LEU A 113 -11.70 16.68 7.41
CA LEU A 113 -10.66 16.68 6.38
C LEU A 113 -9.43 15.88 6.81
N THR A 114 -8.95 16.09 8.05
CA THR A 114 -7.81 15.34 8.58
C THR A 114 -8.11 13.85 8.73
N GLU A 115 -9.32 13.48 9.13
CA GLU A 115 -9.74 12.08 9.27
C GLU A 115 -9.78 11.38 7.90
N MET A 116 -10.30 12.05 6.87
CA MET A 116 -10.28 11.51 5.50
C MET A 116 -8.86 11.34 4.97
N LEU A 117 -7.98 12.33 5.18
CA LEU A 117 -6.56 12.22 4.79
C LEU A 117 -5.86 11.07 5.49
N CYS A 118 -6.10 10.91 6.79
CA CYS A 118 -5.49 9.82 7.57
C CYS A 118 -6.13 8.45 7.28
N SER A 119 -7.31 8.40 6.66
CA SER A 119 -7.94 7.17 6.17
C SER A 119 -7.48 6.74 4.77
N SER A 120 -6.59 7.52 4.14
CA SER A 120 -6.03 7.24 2.81
C SER A 120 -5.31 5.90 2.80
N THR A 121 -5.60 5.08 1.78
CA THR A 121 -4.97 3.77 1.58
C THR A 121 -4.35 3.71 0.18
N PRO A 122 -3.35 2.83 -0.07
CA PRO A 122 -2.76 2.68 -1.41
C PRO A 122 -3.77 2.33 -2.52
N GLN A 123 -4.91 1.72 -2.16
CA GLN A 123 -5.99 1.38 -3.09
C GLN A 123 -6.99 2.53 -3.33
N LYS A 124 -7.08 3.48 -2.40
CA LYS A 124 -7.95 4.66 -2.47
C LYS A 124 -7.18 5.88 -1.97
N PRO A 125 -6.27 6.41 -2.80
CA PRO A 125 -5.47 7.56 -2.41
C PRO A 125 -6.36 8.80 -2.26
N VAL A 126 -6.13 9.54 -1.18
CA VAL A 126 -6.77 10.82 -0.90
C VAL A 126 -5.73 11.94 -1.00
N TYR A 127 -5.98 12.90 -1.89
CA TYR A 127 -5.17 14.09 -2.09
C TYR A 127 -5.81 15.32 -1.48
N THR A 128 -4.99 16.28 -1.10
CA THR A 128 -5.46 17.61 -0.73
C THR A 128 -4.53 18.66 -1.28
N TYR A 129 -5.08 19.84 -1.54
CA TYR A 129 -4.30 21.05 -1.67
C TYR A 129 -4.62 21.94 -0.48
N SER A 130 -3.61 22.24 0.31
CA SER A 130 -3.74 23.21 1.39
C SER A 130 -2.43 23.98 1.54
N VAL A 131 -2.56 25.27 1.81
CA VAL A 131 -1.45 26.08 2.28
C VAL A 131 -0.94 25.43 3.56
N LEU A 132 0.36 25.11 3.61
CA LEU A 132 1.00 24.43 4.75
C LEU A 132 0.63 25.08 6.08
N PHE A 133 0.57 26.42 6.11
CA PHE A 133 0.16 27.16 7.28
C PHE A 133 -1.25 26.76 7.76
N ASN A 134 -2.25 26.57 6.91
CA ASN A 134 -3.63 26.25 7.34
C ASN A 134 -3.77 24.85 7.97
N ILE A 135 -2.98 23.87 7.51
CA ILE A 135 -2.89 22.54 8.15
C ILE A 135 -2.35 22.65 9.59
N PHE A 136 -1.64 23.73 9.87
CA PHE A 136 -0.73 23.85 11.00
C PHE A 136 -1.06 25.01 11.95
N SER A 137 -1.90 25.97 11.57
CA SER A 137 -1.91 27.31 12.18
C SER A 137 -3.07 27.66 13.10
N SER A 138 -4.12 26.84 13.28
CA SER A 138 -5.16 27.28 14.22
C SER A 138 -5.72 26.15 15.08
N ASN A 139 -5.50 26.34 16.39
CA ASN A 139 -6.01 25.55 17.51
C ASN A 139 -5.33 24.18 17.71
N SER A 140 -4.21 24.19 18.45
CA SER A 140 -3.43 23.00 18.85
C SER A 140 -4.22 21.95 19.64
N THR A 141 -5.45 22.27 20.07
CA THR A 141 -6.35 21.35 20.77
C THR A 141 -7.31 20.59 19.86
N ARG A 142 -7.56 21.01 18.60
CA ARG A 142 -8.68 20.47 17.79
C ARG A 142 -8.32 19.82 16.45
N SER A 143 -7.20 20.13 15.82
CA SER A 143 -6.93 19.59 14.47
C SER A 143 -5.45 19.37 14.21
N ALA A 144 -4.79 18.60 15.07
CA ALA A 144 -3.45 18.15 14.79
C ALA A 144 -3.52 16.85 13.98
N ILE A 145 -3.24 16.93 12.67
CA ILE A 145 -3.10 15.75 11.79
C ILE A 145 -2.22 14.72 12.51
N LYS A 146 -2.79 13.54 12.77
CA LYS A 146 -2.12 12.47 13.52
C LYS A 146 -1.27 11.57 12.61
N CYS A 147 -1.59 11.53 11.32
CA CYS A 147 -0.85 10.77 10.31
C CYS A 147 0.36 11.55 9.76
N GLN A 148 1.29 10.84 9.14
CA GLN A 148 2.36 11.44 8.35
C GLN A 148 1.83 11.73 6.96
N LEU A 149 1.87 13.01 6.57
CA LEU A 149 1.54 13.42 5.21
C LEU A 149 2.78 13.27 4.32
N LYS A 150 2.57 12.89 3.05
CA LYS A 150 3.60 12.86 2.00
C LYS A 150 3.25 13.91 0.95
N THR A 151 4.24 14.67 0.51
CA THR A 151 4.07 15.65 -0.57
C THR A 151 4.17 14.97 -1.93
N VAL A 152 3.30 15.36 -2.86
CA VAL A 152 3.46 15.01 -4.28
C VAL A 152 4.59 15.87 -4.84
N ASN A 153 5.55 15.24 -5.53
CA ASN A 153 6.68 15.92 -6.13
C ASN A 153 6.18 16.91 -7.19
N SER A 154 6.50 18.18 -6.96
CA SER A 154 6.10 19.30 -7.81
C SER A 154 7.21 19.79 -8.74
N LYS A 155 8.35 19.09 -8.77
CA LYS A 155 9.54 19.48 -9.55
C LYS A 155 9.41 19.22 -11.06
N ASP A 156 8.31 18.62 -11.50
CA ASP A 156 8.00 18.44 -12.92
C ASP A 156 7.39 19.73 -13.50
N SER A 157 8.20 20.80 -13.54
CA SER A 157 7.79 22.12 -14.03
C SER A 157 7.26 22.06 -15.45
N ASP A 158 7.86 21.23 -16.31
CA ASP A 158 7.48 21.09 -17.70
C ASP A 158 6.06 20.53 -17.87
N TYR A 159 5.68 19.56 -17.02
CA TYR A 159 4.31 19.04 -17.03
C TYR A 159 3.32 20.08 -16.52
N ILE A 160 3.66 20.78 -15.42
CA ILE A 160 2.81 21.80 -14.82
C ILE A 160 2.56 22.94 -15.81
N ASP A 161 3.62 23.51 -16.40
CA ASP A 161 3.52 24.66 -17.31
C ASP A 161 2.71 24.33 -18.58
N LYS A 162 2.73 23.08 -19.04
CA LYS A 162 2.01 22.65 -20.26
C LYS A 162 0.57 22.20 -20.01
N ASN A 163 0.29 21.55 -18.87
CA ASN A 163 -0.99 20.87 -18.63
C ASN A 163 -1.79 21.44 -17.45
N LEU A 164 -1.14 22.16 -16.53
CA LEU A 164 -1.74 22.71 -15.31
C LEU A 164 -1.42 24.21 -15.22
N GLN A 165 -1.86 24.98 -16.23
CA GLN A 165 -1.51 26.40 -16.35
C GLN A 165 -2.02 27.20 -15.14
N SER A 166 -3.17 26.81 -14.57
CA SER A 166 -3.71 27.46 -13.37
C SER A 166 -2.86 27.21 -12.11
N LEU A 167 -2.00 26.20 -12.13
CA LEU A 167 -1.06 25.88 -11.05
C LEU A 167 0.38 26.30 -11.38
N ALA A 168 0.64 26.79 -12.60
CA ALA A 168 1.95 27.26 -13.01
C ALA A 168 2.40 28.47 -12.17
N GLY A 169 3.64 28.44 -11.70
CA GLY A 169 4.19 29.49 -10.82
C GLY A 169 3.74 29.41 -9.36
N ILE A 170 2.81 28.51 -8.99
CA ILE A 170 2.56 28.18 -7.59
C ILE A 170 3.67 27.23 -7.15
N THR A 171 4.66 27.77 -6.46
CA THR A 171 5.72 26.95 -5.86
C THR A 171 5.16 26.13 -4.71
N LEU A 172 4.73 24.90 -5.02
CA LEU A 172 4.10 23.94 -4.11
C LEU A 172 5.01 23.51 -2.94
N GLU A 173 6.33 23.66 -3.10
CA GLU A 173 7.34 23.31 -2.09
C GLU A 173 7.90 24.52 -1.32
N THR A 174 7.61 25.76 -1.74
CA THR A 174 8.14 26.92 -1.00
C THR A 174 7.24 27.26 0.17
N PRO A 175 7.78 27.38 1.39
CA PRO A 175 7.01 27.89 2.52
C PRO A 175 6.47 29.27 2.18
N TYR A 176 5.14 29.45 2.29
CA TYR A 176 4.51 30.74 2.06
C TYR A 176 5.10 31.75 3.06
N PRO A 177 5.75 32.83 2.61
CA PRO A 177 6.38 33.77 3.51
C PRO A 177 5.30 34.48 4.33
N VAL A 178 5.43 34.45 5.66
CA VAL A 178 4.55 35.22 6.55
C VAL A 178 4.80 36.70 6.26
N THR A 179 3.78 37.36 5.70
CA THR A 179 3.87 38.76 5.30
C THR A 179 3.22 39.65 6.35
N PHE A 180 3.98 40.63 6.86
CA PHE A 180 3.46 41.61 7.81
C PHE A 180 2.95 42.86 7.09
N TYR A 181 1.67 43.17 7.26
CA TYR A 181 1.05 44.36 6.67
C TYR A 181 1.10 45.54 7.64
N PHE A 182 1.72 46.64 7.22
CA PHE A 182 1.81 47.88 7.99
C PHE A 182 0.89 48.94 7.41
N SER A 183 0.10 49.59 8.28
CA SER A 183 -0.67 50.76 7.87
C SER A 183 0.26 51.94 7.58
N ARG A 184 0.19 52.47 6.36
CA ARG A 184 0.94 53.67 5.93
C ARG A 184 0.66 54.91 6.79
N ARG A 185 -0.49 54.95 7.49
CA ARG A 185 -0.88 56.08 8.36
C ARG A 185 -0.26 56.01 9.76
N ARG A 186 0.03 54.81 10.27
CA ARG A 186 0.56 54.60 11.63
C ARG A 186 2.06 54.39 11.67
N PHE A 187 2.64 53.82 10.61
CA PHE A 187 4.04 53.42 10.61
C PHE A 187 4.83 54.22 9.58
N ILE A 188 5.94 54.81 10.04
CA ILE A 188 6.88 55.54 9.19
C ILE A 188 7.84 54.51 8.55
N ASN A 189 8.29 54.76 7.31
CA ASN A 189 9.22 53.88 6.59
C ASN A 189 10.45 53.45 7.41
N ARG A 190 10.95 54.30 8.30
CA ARG A 190 12.09 53.96 9.17
C ARG A 190 11.73 52.86 10.18
N GLN A 191 10.53 52.90 10.76
CA GLN A 191 10.04 51.88 11.69
C GLN A 191 9.82 50.55 10.97
N VAL A 192 9.25 50.57 9.76
CA VAL A 192 9.07 49.37 8.92
C VAL A 192 10.43 48.75 8.58
N LYS A 193 11.43 49.56 8.18
CA LYS A 193 12.79 49.07 7.93
C LYS A 193 13.45 48.46 9.17
N SER A 194 13.30 49.10 10.33
CA SER A 194 13.81 48.57 11.60
C SER A 194 13.13 47.25 11.98
N PHE A 195 11.82 47.14 11.79
CA PHE A 195 11.08 45.89 12.00
C PHE A 195 11.56 44.78 11.07
N ASN A 196 11.68 45.06 9.77
CA ASN A 196 12.16 44.07 8.79
C ASN A 196 13.55 43.54 9.16
N LYS A 197 14.46 44.43 9.60
CA LYS A 197 15.79 44.02 10.07
C LYS A 197 15.75 43.14 11.32
N ILE A 198 14.78 43.33 12.21
CA ILE A 198 14.57 42.46 13.37
C ILE A 198 14.06 41.10 12.91
N ILE A 199 13.05 41.08 12.03
CA ILE A 199 12.47 39.84 11.51
C ILE A 199 13.50 39.02 10.74
N GLU A 200 14.30 39.63 9.86
CA GLU A 200 15.40 38.96 9.15
C GLU A 200 16.36 38.27 10.13
N LYS A 201 16.83 38.99 11.17
CA LYS A 201 17.69 38.41 12.21
C LYS A 201 17.01 37.30 13.02
N MET A 202 15.69 37.33 13.16
CA MET A 202 14.93 36.30 13.88
C MET A 202 14.74 35.03 13.04
N TYR A 203 14.65 35.16 11.71
CA TYR A 203 14.58 34.02 10.78
C TYR A 203 15.92 33.27 10.69
N ASP A 204 17.05 33.98 10.66
CA ASP A 204 18.40 33.38 10.61
C ASP A 204 18.73 32.47 11.80
N LEU A 205 18.01 32.62 12.92
CA LEU A 205 18.34 31.94 14.17
C LEU A 205 17.59 30.61 14.39
N GLU A 206 16.83 30.09 13.42
CA GLU A 206 15.96 28.90 13.57
C GLU A 206 14.86 29.06 14.67
N LYS A 207 14.87 30.20 15.37
CA LYS A 207 14.01 30.53 16.52
C LYS A 207 12.60 30.93 16.12
N MET A 208 12.39 31.40 14.89
CA MET A 208 11.05 31.83 14.46
C MET A 208 10.13 30.64 14.19
N ASP A 209 10.55 29.71 13.35
CA ASP A 209 9.67 28.65 12.92
C ASP A 209 9.67 27.46 13.88
N GLY A 210 10.82 26.88 14.21
CA GLY A 210 10.86 25.64 15.00
C GLY A 210 10.49 25.84 16.47
N LEU A 211 11.03 26.90 17.10
CA LEU A 211 10.85 27.15 18.53
C LEU A 211 9.43 27.64 18.86
N TRP A 212 8.90 28.62 18.14
CA TRP A 212 7.52 29.06 18.36
C TRP A 212 6.51 27.97 17.99
N TRP A 213 6.75 27.21 16.93
CA TRP A 213 5.95 26.05 16.58
C TRP A 213 5.83 25.07 17.74
N ARG A 214 6.97 24.62 18.29
CA ARG A 214 6.98 23.69 19.44
C ARG A 214 6.28 24.30 20.64
N ARG A 215 6.44 25.60 20.88
CA ARG A 215 5.84 26.30 22.03
C ARG A 215 4.31 26.41 21.93
N PHE A 216 3.77 26.67 20.73
CA PHE A 216 2.33 26.82 20.52
C PHE A 216 1.59 25.49 20.29
N THR A 217 2.26 24.50 19.69
CA THR A 217 1.64 23.22 19.31
C THR A 217 2.03 22.05 20.22
N GLY A 218 3.12 22.16 20.97
CA GLY A 218 3.70 21.04 21.72
C GLY A 218 4.32 19.94 20.85
N LYS A 219 4.43 20.15 19.53
CA LYS A 219 4.89 19.13 18.57
C LYS A 219 6.12 19.59 17.81
N ALA A 220 6.91 18.64 17.30
CA ALA A 220 7.92 18.95 16.30
C ALA A 220 7.23 19.40 14.99
N LYS A 221 7.82 20.37 14.29
CA LYS A 221 7.34 20.79 12.97
C LYS A 221 7.59 19.62 12.02
N GLN A 222 6.56 19.13 11.34
CA GLN A 222 6.77 18.21 10.23
C GLN A 222 7.47 19.02 9.13
N THR A 223 8.73 18.68 8.88
CA THR A 223 9.44 19.15 7.70
C THR A 223 9.13 18.18 6.59
N PHE A 224 8.46 18.65 5.53
CA PHE A 224 8.36 17.92 4.26
C PHE A 224 9.71 17.98 3.54
N THR A 225 10.77 17.52 4.21
CA THR A 225 11.99 17.12 3.53
C THR A 225 11.64 15.90 2.72
N SER A 226 11.99 15.90 1.42
CA SER A 226 11.90 14.75 0.52
C SER A 226 12.48 13.52 1.21
N SER A 227 11.65 12.77 1.91
CA SER A 227 12.09 11.61 2.68
C SER A 227 12.54 10.56 1.68
N SER A 228 13.75 10.06 1.86
CA SER A 228 14.25 8.86 1.18
C SER A 228 13.16 7.80 1.18
N GLU A 229 12.87 7.26 -0.01
CA GLU A 229 11.91 6.19 -0.29
C GLU A 229 11.93 5.10 0.78
N THR A 230 11.14 5.25 1.83
CA THR A 230 10.76 4.11 2.66
C THR A 230 9.52 3.54 1.98
N SER A 231 9.79 2.63 1.04
CA SER A 231 8.77 1.77 0.47
C SER A 231 8.07 1.07 1.64
N GLU A 232 6.92 1.56 2.05
CA GLU A 232 6.05 0.83 2.96
C GLU A 232 5.57 -0.40 2.18
N SER A 233 6.28 -1.51 2.34
CA SER A 233 5.85 -2.81 1.87
C SER A 233 4.61 -3.20 2.69
N ALA A 234 3.44 -2.83 2.21
CA ALA A 234 2.19 -3.33 2.76
C ALA A 234 2.09 -4.81 2.41
N PHE A 235 2.21 -5.67 3.42
CA PHE A 235 1.93 -7.08 3.28
C PHE A 235 0.41 -7.24 3.10
N VAL A 236 -0.04 -7.48 1.87
CA VAL A 236 -1.42 -7.87 1.62
C VAL A 236 -1.50 -9.37 1.88
N PRO A 237 -2.16 -9.83 2.96
CA PRO A 237 -2.31 -11.25 3.19
C PRO A 237 -3.08 -11.87 2.02
N LEU A 238 -2.58 -12.99 1.49
CA LEU A 238 -3.29 -13.76 0.47
C LEU A 238 -4.67 -14.15 1.04
N PRO A 239 -5.77 -13.90 0.31
CA PRO A 239 -7.09 -14.29 0.77
C PRO A 239 -7.15 -15.82 0.88
N ILE A 240 -7.87 -16.32 1.89
CA ILE A 240 -8.04 -17.78 2.13
C ILE A 240 -8.55 -18.49 0.85
N SER A 241 -9.33 -17.81 0.02
CA SER A 241 -9.82 -18.31 -1.26
C SER A 241 -8.71 -18.72 -2.24
N ALA A 242 -7.53 -18.10 -2.18
CA ALA A 242 -6.37 -18.47 -3.00
C ALA A 242 -5.86 -19.88 -2.65
N TYR A 243 -6.13 -20.37 -1.44
CA TYR A 243 -5.75 -21.71 -0.97
C TYR A 243 -6.80 -22.79 -1.26
N ASN A 244 -7.98 -22.42 -1.78
CA ASN A 244 -9.06 -23.37 -2.03
C ASN A 244 -8.63 -24.53 -2.94
N ALA A 245 -7.89 -24.23 -4.01
CA ALA A 245 -7.39 -25.26 -4.92
C ALA A 245 -6.44 -26.25 -4.21
N ILE A 246 -5.58 -25.75 -3.33
CA ILE A 246 -4.63 -26.58 -2.56
C ILE A 246 -5.40 -27.49 -1.59
N PHE A 247 -6.38 -26.95 -0.87
CA PHE A 247 -7.21 -27.75 0.06
C PHE A 247 -8.02 -28.82 -0.67
N ILE A 248 -8.56 -28.52 -1.86
CA ILE A 248 -9.29 -29.49 -2.69
C ILE A 248 -8.35 -30.62 -3.12
N ILE A 249 -7.17 -30.30 -3.66
CA ILE A 249 -6.19 -31.31 -4.10
C ILE A 249 -5.74 -32.18 -2.92
N ALA A 250 -5.46 -31.55 -1.77
CA ALA A 250 -5.10 -32.25 -0.53
C ALA A 250 -6.19 -33.22 -0.08
N GLY A 251 -7.45 -32.75 -0.07
CA GLY A 251 -8.60 -33.56 0.29
C GLY A 251 -8.80 -34.75 -0.64
N VAL A 252 -8.65 -34.55 -1.95
CA VAL A 252 -8.76 -35.62 -2.95
C VAL A 252 -7.66 -36.67 -2.76
N LEU A 253 -6.41 -36.24 -2.58
CA LEU A 253 -5.30 -37.17 -2.35
C LEU A 253 -5.47 -37.99 -1.07
N LEU A 254 -6.00 -37.38 0.00
CA LEU A 254 -6.30 -38.05 1.26
C LEU A 254 -7.46 -39.05 1.12
N ALA A 255 -8.51 -38.70 0.39
CA ALA A 255 -9.61 -39.62 0.10
C ALA A 255 -9.13 -40.85 -0.70
N VAL A 256 -8.28 -40.62 -1.72
CA VAL A 256 -7.68 -41.70 -2.52
C VAL A 256 -6.79 -42.59 -1.66
N SER A 257 -5.96 -42.03 -0.77
CA SER A 257 -5.08 -42.83 0.09
C SER A 257 -5.87 -43.71 1.06
N VAL A 258 -6.97 -43.21 1.63
CA VAL A 258 -7.89 -44.00 2.47
C VAL A 258 -8.55 -45.12 1.66
N LEU A 259 -9.02 -44.85 0.44
CA LEU A 259 -9.61 -45.89 -0.42
C LEU A 259 -8.62 -46.99 -0.77
N VAL A 260 -7.37 -46.62 -1.11
CA VAL A 260 -6.30 -47.59 -1.38
C VAL A 260 -6.00 -48.41 -0.12
N PHE A 261 -5.93 -47.79 1.05
CA PHE A 261 -5.71 -48.49 2.32
C PHE A 261 -6.83 -49.51 2.63
N LEU A 262 -8.09 -49.13 2.44
CA LEU A 262 -9.23 -50.03 2.61
C LEU A 262 -9.23 -51.18 1.60
N ALA A 263 -8.84 -50.91 0.35
CA ALA A 263 -8.68 -51.92 -0.69
C ALA A 263 -7.55 -52.92 -0.35
N GLU A 264 -6.44 -52.46 0.21
CA GLU A 264 -5.35 -53.34 0.66
C GLU A 264 -5.76 -54.20 1.88
N GLN A 265 -6.41 -53.59 2.88
CA GLN A 265 -6.96 -54.29 4.06
C GLN A 265 -7.95 -55.40 3.67
N THR A 266 -8.83 -55.14 2.71
CA THR A 266 -9.79 -56.14 2.23
C THR A 266 -9.10 -57.24 1.45
N ARG A 267 -8.09 -56.95 0.64
CA ARG A 267 -7.31 -57.95 -0.11
C ARG A 267 -6.58 -58.92 0.81
N TRP A 268 -6.05 -58.45 1.95
CA TRP A 268 -5.40 -59.30 2.97
C TRP A 268 -6.33 -60.34 3.59
N LYS A 269 -7.64 -60.08 3.70
CA LYS A 269 -8.61 -61.06 4.21
C LYS A 269 -8.93 -62.21 3.24
N TYR A 270 -8.59 -62.06 1.96
CA TYR A 270 -8.91 -63.05 0.91
C TYR A 270 -7.68 -63.79 0.37
N VAL A 271 -6.47 -63.45 0.80
CA VAL A 271 -5.28 -64.27 0.52
C VAL A 271 -5.26 -65.41 1.52
N ASN A 272 -5.57 -66.60 1.03
CA ASN A 272 -5.60 -67.84 1.81
C ASN A 272 -4.20 -68.08 2.41
N PRO A 273 -4.04 -68.22 3.74
CA PRO A 273 -2.73 -68.42 4.36
C PRO A 273 -2.07 -69.76 4.01
N HIS A 274 -2.72 -70.61 3.21
CA HIS A 274 -2.25 -71.94 2.79
C HIS A 274 -1.74 -72.04 1.36
N THR A 275 -1.54 -70.91 0.66
CA THR A 275 -0.83 -70.89 -0.63
C THR A 275 0.52 -70.20 -0.49
N TYR A 276 1.41 -70.85 0.26
CA TYR A 276 2.87 -70.78 0.11
C TYR A 276 3.46 -72.16 0.39
#